data_AF-A0A7W9PIN8-F1
#
_entry.id   AF-A0A7W9PIN8-F1
#
_cell.length_a   1.000
_cell.length_b   1.000
_cell.length_c   1.000
_cell.angle_alpha   90.00
_cell.angle_beta   90.00
_cell.angle_gamma   90.00
#
_symmetry.space_group_name_H-M   'P 1'
#
loop_
_entity.id
_entity.type
_entity.pdbx_description
1 polymer ?
#
loop_
_entity_poly.entity_id
_entity_poly.type
_entity_poly.pdbx_seq_one_letter_code
_entity_poly.pdbx_strand_id
1 'polypeptide(L)'
;MTTFTALKVEEPQVRVPHADAARAAAAVSGMTLPDALRQLRFAPGRACEPVARIVEKAIADARASGLEPGHLVVTEAVASPGEDIVRVRRKAHGKADWISSVTSDIVLHLAPRGLVDSETADPPQSSAPEPDETASRPASAVTADAIGEAVRERLYDVIDPDLGVNIVDLGFVRAVEVDAGVACITMTLTSPACPLTGVMTDQIRTELLGSGEAAPVSDFHIDWVWVPPWKPADISDDGREQLRAIGFTF
;
A
#
# COMPACT_ATOMS: atom_id res chain seq x y z
N MET A 1 14.88 11.78 -35.39
CA MET A 1 14.21 10.50 -35.11
C MET A 1 13.60 10.63 -33.73
N THR A 2 12.29 10.86 -33.65
CA THR A 2 11.59 11.03 -32.38
C THR A 2 11.24 9.64 -31.86
N THR A 3 11.98 9.15 -30.88
CA THR A 3 11.68 7.89 -30.18
C THR A 3 10.31 8.03 -29.55
N PHE A 4 9.33 7.25 -30.01
CA PHE A 4 7.96 7.31 -29.51
C PHE A 4 7.89 6.69 -28.12
N THR A 5 7.57 7.52 -27.12
CA THR A 5 7.39 7.11 -25.73
C THR A 5 6.12 6.28 -25.59
N ALA A 6 6.24 5.01 -25.21
CA ALA A 6 5.11 4.24 -24.72
C ALA A 6 4.54 4.93 -23.47
N LEU A 7 3.26 5.27 -23.46
CA LEU A 7 2.62 5.90 -22.31
C LEU A 7 2.03 4.81 -21.42
N LYS A 8 2.37 4.81 -20.15
CA LYS A 8 1.80 3.93 -19.13
C LYS A 8 0.85 4.75 -18.27
N VAL A 9 -0.39 4.29 -18.14
CA VAL A 9 -1.38 4.84 -17.21
C VAL A 9 -1.72 3.77 -16.20
N GLU A 10 -1.48 4.06 -14.94
CA GLU A 10 -1.78 3.17 -13.82
C GLU A 10 -2.81 3.81 -12.90
N GLU A 11 -3.77 3.00 -12.47
CA GLU A 11 -4.74 3.37 -11.45
C GLU A 11 -4.77 2.25 -10.39
N PRO A 12 -4.15 2.48 -9.22
CA PRO A 12 -4.15 1.50 -8.15
C PRO A 12 -5.48 1.50 -7.37
N GLN A 13 -5.78 0.38 -6.72
CA GLN A 13 -6.91 0.18 -5.79
C GLN A 13 -8.31 0.53 -6.34
N VAL A 14 -8.57 0.23 -7.61
CA VAL A 14 -9.89 0.40 -8.24
C VAL A 14 -10.87 -0.60 -7.61
N ARG A 15 -12.01 -0.12 -7.07
CA ARG A 15 -13.00 -0.94 -6.34
C ARG A 15 -13.86 -1.85 -7.23
N VAL A 16 -13.20 -2.76 -7.92
CA VAL A 16 -13.79 -3.73 -8.85
C VAL A 16 -13.14 -5.09 -8.59
N PRO A 17 -13.89 -6.20 -8.62
CA PRO A 17 -13.31 -7.53 -8.53
C PRO A 17 -12.38 -7.82 -9.72
N HIS A 18 -11.23 -8.44 -9.45
CA HIS A 18 -10.20 -8.73 -10.45
C HIS A 18 -10.74 -9.42 -11.70
N ALA A 19 -11.60 -10.41 -11.57
CA ALA A 19 -12.18 -11.13 -12.71
C ALA A 19 -12.99 -10.21 -13.65
N ASP A 20 -13.69 -9.21 -13.11
CA ASP A 20 -14.45 -8.28 -13.95
C ASP A 20 -13.56 -7.20 -14.55
N ALA A 21 -12.57 -6.71 -13.79
CA ALA A 21 -11.58 -5.77 -14.26
C ALA A 21 -10.76 -6.36 -15.40
N ALA A 22 -10.30 -7.61 -15.26
CA ALA A 22 -9.56 -8.34 -16.30
C ALA A 22 -10.38 -8.53 -17.57
N ARG A 23 -11.67 -8.88 -17.47
CA ARG A 23 -12.55 -8.98 -18.65
C ARG A 23 -12.74 -7.64 -19.35
N ALA A 24 -12.94 -6.55 -18.60
CA ALA A 24 -13.10 -5.22 -19.18
C ALA A 24 -11.79 -4.71 -19.82
N ALA A 25 -10.64 -4.95 -19.19
CA ALA A 25 -9.32 -4.62 -19.72
C ALA A 25 -8.99 -5.40 -21.01
N ALA A 26 -9.25 -6.72 -21.01
CA ALA A 26 -9.07 -7.55 -22.20
C ALA A 26 -9.99 -7.09 -23.36
N ALA A 27 -11.20 -6.62 -23.06
CA ALA A 27 -12.15 -6.17 -24.07
C ALA A 27 -11.68 -4.94 -24.86
N VAL A 28 -10.87 -4.07 -24.25
CA VAL A 28 -10.36 -2.83 -24.88
C VAL A 28 -8.95 -2.93 -25.44
N SER A 29 -8.26 -4.05 -25.18
CA SER A 29 -6.93 -4.30 -25.73
C SER A 29 -6.99 -4.35 -27.26
N GLY A 30 -6.05 -3.67 -27.92
CA GLY A 30 -5.98 -3.53 -29.38
C GLY A 30 -6.88 -2.42 -29.97
N MET A 31 -7.65 -1.70 -29.16
CA MET A 31 -8.51 -0.61 -29.63
C MET A 31 -7.84 0.76 -29.49
N THR A 32 -8.28 1.71 -30.31
CA THR A 32 -7.91 3.12 -30.12
C THR A 32 -8.59 3.67 -28.86
N LEU A 33 -8.01 4.70 -28.22
CA LEU A 33 -8.61 5.30 -27.01
C LEU A 33 -10.09 5.70 -27.20
N PRO A 34 -10.50 6.34 -28.32
CA PRO A 34 -11.91 6.66 -28.55
C PRO A 34 -12.80 5.43 -28.75
N ASP A 35 -12.28 4.36 -29.36
CA ASP A 35 -13.03 3.11 -29.60
C ASP A 35 -13.22 2.33 -28.31
N ALA A 36 -12.15 2.22 -27.50
CA ALA A 36 -12.18 1.65 -26.16
C ALA A 36 -13.22 2.36 -25.28
N LEU A 37 -13.23 3.70 -25.29
CA LEU A 37 -14.22 4.48 -24.53
C LEU A 37 -15.65 4.19 -25.00
N ARG A 38 -15.90 4.14 -26.30
CA ARG A 38 -17.23 3.80 -26.84
C ARG A 38 -17.66 2.41 -26.41
N GLN A 39 -16.78 1.42 -26.50
CA GLN A 39 -17.09 0.06 -26.08
C GLN A 39 -17.42 -0.01 -24.59
N LEU A 40 -16.60 0.57 -23.73
CA LEU A 40 -16.80 0.54 -22.27
C LEU A 40 -18.08 1.25 -21.83
N ARG A 41 -18.44 2.37 -22.48
CA ARG A 41 -19.67 3.12 -22.14
C ARG A 41 -20.96 2.35 -22.45
N PHE A 42 -20.93 1.44 -23.43
CA PHE A 42 -22.10 0.66 -23.82
C PHE A 42 -22.02 -0.82 -23.40
N ALA A 43 -20.89 -1.26 -22.84
CA ALA A 43 -20.71 -2.62 -22.37
C ALA A 43 -21.43 -2.84 -21.03
N PRO A 44 -22.11 -3.99 -20.84
CA PRO A 44 -22.69 -4.34 -19.56
C PRO A 44 -21.60 -4.78 -18.58
N GLY A 45 -21.58 -4.20 -17.38
CA GLY A 45 -20.76 -4.69 -16.28
C GLY A 45 -20.30 -3.60 -15.32
N ARG A 46 -20.19 -3.94 -14.03
CA ARG A 46 -19.74 -3.03 -12.97
C ARG A 46 -18.31 -2.49 -13.15
N ALA A 47 -17.49 -3.19 -13.93
CA ALA A 47 -16.11 -2.82 -14.22
C ALA A 47 -15.99 -1.79 -15.36
N CYS A 48 -16.98 -1.69 -16.24
CA CYS A 48 -16.84 -0.92 -17.48
C CYS A 48 -16.76 0.60 -17.21
N GLU A 49 -17.55 1.11 -16.27
CA GLU A 49 -17.53 2.53 -15.87
C GLU A 49 -16.20 2.92 -15.20
N PRO A 50 -15.66 2.18 -14.21
CA PRO A 50 -14.32 2.45 -13.68
C PRO A 50 -13.22 2.41 -14.73
N VAL A 51 -13.20 1.42 -15.62
CA VAL A 51 -12.19 1.34 -16.69
C VAL A 51 -12.36 2.47 -17.71
N ALA A 52 -13.60 2.90 -18.00
CA ALA A 52 -13.87 4.03 -18.88
C ALA A 52 -13.25 5.32 -18.34
N ARG A 53 -13.33 5.56 -17.03
CA ARG A 53 -12.69 6.71 -16.38
C ARG A 53 -11.16 6.68 -16.51
N ILE A 54 -10.54 5.50 -16.45
CA ILE A 54 -9.09 5.35 -16.66
C ILE A 54 -8.74 5.69 -18.12
N VAL A 55 -9.55 5.26 -19.08
CA VAL A 55 -9.38 5.62 -20.50
C VAL A 55 -9.60 7.12 -20.73
N GLU A 56 -10.57 7.75 -20.07
CA GLU A 56 -10.78 9.20 -20.12
C GLU A 56 -9.59 9.98 -19.55
N LYS A 57 -9.03 9.52 -18.43
CA LYS A 57 -7.79 10.04 -17.86
C LYS A 57 -6.64 9.91 -18.85
N ALA A 58 -6.46 8.74 -19.46
CA ALA A 58 -5.45 8.51 -20.50
C ALA A 58 -5.60 9.45 -21.72
N ILE A 59 -6.83 9.74 -22.14
CA ILE A 59 -7.11 10.71 -23.21
C ILE A 59 -6.72 12.13 -22.78
N ALA A 60 -7.00 12.51 -21.53
CA ALA A 60 -6.60 13.81 -20.98
C ALA A 60 -5.08 13.95 -20.93
N ASP A 61 -4.37 12.91 -20.46
CA ASP A 61 -2.91 12.88 -20.37
C ASP A 61 -2.24 12.91 -21.75
N ALA A 62 -2.80 12.18 -22.72
CA ALA A 62 -2.36 12.21 -24.12
C ALA A 62 -2.46 13.61 -24.72
N ARG A 63 -3.60 14.29 -24.52
CA ARG A 63 -3.82 15.66 -24.99
C ARG A 63 -2.87 16.66 -24.31
N ALA A 64 -2.64 16.52 -23.00
CA ALA A 64 -1.68 17.34 -22.28
C ALA A 64 -0.25 17.18 -22.81
N SER A 65 0.08 15.98 -23.29
CA SER A 65 1.38 15.64 -23.91
C SER A 65 1.46 15.99 -25.41
N GLY A 66 0.40 16.58 -26.00
CA GLY A 66 0.35 16.92 -27.43
C GLY A 66 0.16 15.72 -28.37
N LEU A 67 -0.26 14.57 -27.85
CA LEU A 67 -0.54 13.37 -28.63
C LEU A 67 -2.03 13.31 -29.01
N GLU A 68 -2.31 13.00 -30.28
CA GLU A 68 -3.68 12.83 -30.77
C GLU A 68 -4.27 11.49 -30.27
N PRO A 69 -5.37 11.49 -29.49
CA PRO A 69 -5.93 10.27 -28.90
C PRO A 69 -6.37 9.22 -29.93
N GLY A 70 -6.75 9.64 -31.13
CA GLY A 70 -7.14 8.74 -32.23
C GLY A 70 -5.97 7.93 -32.81
N HIS A 71 -4.73 8.35 -32.53
CA HIS A 71 -3.54 7.62 -32.91
C HIS A 71 -2.98 6.76 -31.78
N LEU A 72 -3.55 6.78 -30.58
CA LEU A 72 -3.10 5.94 -29.48
C LEU A 72 -3.95 4.67 -29.39
N VAL A 73 -3.28 3.53 -29.32
CA VAL A 73 -3.87 2.19 -29.20
C VAL A 73 -3.47 1.61 -27.84
N VAL A 74 -4.42 0.94 -27.20
CA VAL A 74 -4.15 0.15 -25.99
C VAL A 74 -3.42 -1.12 -26.43
N THR A 75 -2.10 -1.16 -26.28
CA THR A 75 -1.27 -2.33 -26.64
C THR A 75 -1.49 -3.48 -25.68
N GLU A 76 -1.54 -3.17 -24.39
CA GLU A 76 -1.73 -4.14 -23.33
C GLU A 76 -2.54 -3.49 -22.20
N ALA A 77 -3.53 -4.21 -21.68
CA ALA A 77 -4.33 -3.77 -20.54
C ALA A 77 -4.33 -4.91 -19.52
N VAL A 78 -3.60 -4.70 -18.43
CA VAL A 78 -3.45 -5.70 -17.37
C VAL A 78 -4.25 -5.25 -16.16
N ALA A 79 -5.07 -6.15 -15.62
CA ALA A 79 -5.66 -5.98 -14.30
C ALA A 79 -5.01 -6.99 -13.36
N SER A 80 -4.50 -6.54 -12.23
CA SER A 80 -3.96 -7.40 -11.17
C SER A 80 -4.87 -7.35 -9.95
N PRO A 81 -4.94 -8.40 -9.12
CA PRO A 81 -5.63 -8.34 -7.84
C PRO A 81 -5.00 -7.24 -6.99
N GLY A 82 -5.81 -6.24 -6.65
CA GLY A 82 -5.41 -5.16 -5.77
C GLY A 82 -5.63 -5.55 -4.32
N GLU A 83 -5.21 -4.68 -3.42
CA GLU A 83 -5.40 -4.91 -2.01
C GLU A 83 -6.84 -4.63 -1.57
N ASP A 84 -7.45 -5.60 -0.87
CA ASP A 84 -8.78 -5.43 -0.31
C ASP A 84 -8.81 -4.27 0.69
N ILE A 85 -9.71 -3.30 0.46
CA ILE A 85 -9.94 -2.22 1.41
C ILE A 85 -10.79 -2.80 2.55
N VAL A 86 -10.18 -2.99 3.71
CA VAL A 86 -10.85 -3.52 4.90
C VAL A 86 -11.30 -2.38 5.82
N ARG A 87 -12.55 -2.43 6.27
CA ARG A 87 -13.15 -1.45 7.18
C ARG A 87 -13.97 -2.13 8.25
N VAL A 88 -14.03 -1.50 9.42
CA VAL A 88 -14.86 -1.97 10.54
C VAL A 88 -16.32 -1.61 10.30
N ARG A 89 -17.22 -2.56 10.55
CA ARG A 89 -18.67 -2.36 10.61
C ARG A 89 -19.16 -2.69 12.01
N ARG A 90 -19.56 -1.65 12.75
CA ARG A 90 -20.26 -1.83 14.03
C ARG A 90 -21.64 -2.44 13.79
N LYS A 91 -21.99 -3.40 14.63
CA LYS A 91 -23.28 -4.10 14.68
C LYS A 91 -23.97 -3.85 16.02
N ALA A 92 -25.22 -4.28 16.13
CA ALA A 92 -25.96 -4.24 17.39
C ALA A 92 -25.25 -5.09 18.46
N HIS A 93 -25.52 -4.76 19.74
CA HIS A 93 -24.97 -5.45 20.91
C HIS A 93 -23.44 -5.38 21.05
N GLY A 94 -22.81 -4.27 20.65
CA GLY A 94 -21.36 -4.07 20.84
C GLY A 94 -20.47 -4.94 19.96
N LYS A 95 -21.03 -5.59 18.93
CA LYS A 95 -20.28 -6.44 18.01
C LYS A 95 -19.68 -5.62 16.87
N ALA A 96 -18.53 -6.04 16.37
CA ALA A 96 -17.89 -5.45 15.19
C ALA A 96 -17.45 -6.55 14.22
N ASP A 97 -17.71 -6.33 12.93
CA ASP A 97 -17.24 -7.21 11.86
C ASP A 97 -16.39 -6.44 10.85
N TRP A 98 -15.54 -7.16 10.14
CA TRP A 98 -14.79 -6.63 9.00
C TRP A 98 -15.65 -6.65 7.73
N ILE A 99 -15.61 -5.56 6.96
CA ILE A 99 -16.06 -5.53 5.57
C ILE A 99 -14.84 -5.31 4.71
N SER A 100 -14.55 -6.24 3.80
CA SER A 100 -13.60 -6.01 2.71
C SER A 100 -14.33 -5.53 1.46
N SER A 101 -13.72 -4.60 0.75
CA SER A 101 -14.09 -4.25 -0.63
C SER A 101 -12.94 -4.70 -1.51
N VAL A 102 -13.20 -5.66 -2.40
CA VAL A 102 -12.20 -6.16 -3.34
C VAL A 102 -11.78 -5.04 -4.26
N THR A 103 -10.47 -4.87 -4.43
CA THR A 103 -9.91 -3.92 -5.39
C THR A 103 -9.04 -4.60 -6.43
N SER A 104 -8.76 -3.88 -7.51
CA SER A 104 -7.88 -4.29 -8.59
C SER A 104 -6.98 -3.13 -8.97
N ASP A 105 -5.74 -3.44 -9.31
CA ASP A 105 -4.82 -2.49 -9.92
C ASP A 105 -4.91 -2.63 -11.43
N ILE A 106 -5.11 -1.53 -12.15
CA ILE A 106 -5.30 -1.55 -13.59
C ILE A 106 -4.21 -0.72 -14.25
N VAL A 107 -3.50 -1.34 -15.19
CA VAL A 107 -2.42 -0.73 -15.95
C VAL A 107 -2.75 -0.80 -17.44
N LEU A 108 -2.73 0.37 -18.10
CA LEU A 108 -2.91 0.51 -19.53
C LEU A 108 -1.59 0.94 -20.18
N HIS A 109 -1.11 0.16 -21.13
CA HIS A 109 0.03 0.48 -21.97
C HIS A 109 -0.46 1.00 -23.32
N LEU A 110 -0.05 2.22 -23.68
CA LEU A 110 -0.50 2.92 -24.87
C LEU A 110 0.67 3.14 -25.82
N ALA A 111 0.46 2.84 -27.09
CA ALA A 111 1.42 3.10 -28.16
C ALA A 111 0.75 3.75 -29.37
N PRO A 112 1.50 4.45 -30.23
CA PRO A 112 0.98 5.02 -31.46
C PRO A 112 0.59 3.92 -32.46
N ARG A 113 -0.47 4.18 -33.21
CA ARG A 113 -1.00 3.32 -34.27
C ARG A 113 -0.01 3.28 -35.43
N GLY A 114 0.68 2.14 -35.61
CA GLY A 114 1.72 1.94 -36.63
C GLY A 114 3.02 1.32 -36.12
N LEU A 115 3.13 1.04 -34.81
CA LEU A 115 4.27 0.33 -34.20
C LEU A 115 3.95 -1.13 -33.83
N VAL A 116 2.87 -1.71 -34.36
CA VAL A 116 2.48 -3.11 -34.06
C VAL A 116 2.92 -4.05 -35.17
N ASP A 117 4.24 -4.16 -35.35
CA ASP A 117 4.84 -5.32 -36.02
C ASP A 117 5.82 -5.99 -35.05
N SER A 118 5.42 -7.18 -34.60
CA SER A 118 6.26 -8.28 -34.09
C SER A 118 7.22 -7.99 -32.93
N GLU A 119 6.75 -8.17 -31.69
CA GLU A 119 7.60 -8.79 -30.65
C GLU A 119 6.71 -9.47 -29.60
N THR A 120 6.29 -10.70 -29.90
CA THR A 120 5.99 -11.69 -28.86
C THR A 120 7.34 -12.16 -28.33
N ALA A 121 7.84 -11.54 -27.26
CA ALA A 121 9.03 -12.02 -26.58
C ALA A 121 8.69 -12.26 -25.10
N ASP A 122 8.73 -13.55 -24.79
CA ASP A 122 8.86 -14.15 -23.46
C ASP A 122 9.76 -13.32 -22.50
N PRO A 123 9.53 -13.39 -21.19
CA PRO A 123 10.32 -12.66 -20.21
C PRO A 123 11.75 -13.22 -20.14
N PRO A 124 12.80 -12.39 -20.04
CA PRO A 124 14.09 -12.90 -19.62
C PRO A 124 14.06 -13.11 -18.11
N GLN A 125 14.00 -14.38 -17.70
CA GLN A 125 14.62 -14.80 -16.45
C GLN A 125 16.11 -14.45 -16.56
N SER A 126 16.62 -13.61 -15.67
CA SER A 126 18.05 -13.56 -15.36
C SER A 126 18.23 -13.64 -13.86
N SER A 127 18.52 -14.88 -13.47
CA SER A 127 19.32 -15.29 -12.33
C SER A 127 20.35 -14.26 -11.86
N ALA A 128 20.48 -14.19 -10.54
CA ALA A 128 21.52 -13.53 -9.76
C ALA A 128 22.94 -13.79 -10.29
N PRO A 129 23.88 -12.98 -9.80
CA PRO A 129 24.89 -13.61 -8.96
C PRO A 129 25.03 -12.87 -7.62
N GLU A 130 25.18 -13.66 -6.56
CA GLU A 130 25.77 -13.21 -5.31
C GLU A 130 27.21 -12.72 -5.55
N PRO A 131 27.68 -11.81 -4.69
CA PRO A 131 29.02 -11.94 -4.16
C PRO A 131 28.94 -12.14 -2.64
N ASP A 132 29.50 -13.28 -2.23
CA ASP A 132 29.87 -13.64 -0.88
C ASP A 132 31.02 -12.75 -0.37
N GLU A 133 31.00 -12.54 0.95
CA GLU A 133 32.15 -12.35 1.87
C GLU A 133 33.13 -11.15 1.66
N THR A 134 33.58 -10.37 2.66
CA THR A 134 33.96 -10.70 4.04
C THR A 134 34.12 -9.40 4.88
N ALA A 135 33.64 -9.46 6.13
CA ALA A 135 34.10 -8.82 7.38
C ALA A 135 34.63 -7.36 7.43
N SER A 136 34.05 -6.53 8.32
CA SER A 136 34.44 -6.46 9.74
C SER A 136 33.83 -5.25 10.50
N ARG A 137 32.98 -5.59 11.49
CA ARG A 137 32.54 -4.98 12.79
C ARG A 137 33.23 -3.68 13.33
N PRO A 138 32.62 -2.95 14.31
CA PRO A 138 32.68 -3.45 15.70
C PRO A 138 31.46 -3.17 16.63
N ALA A 139 31.22 -4.12 17.53
CA ALA A 139 30.84 -4.01 18.94
C ALA A 139 29.67 -3.12 19.44
N SER A 140 29.05 -2.25 18.65
CA SER A 140 27.93 -1.38 19.10
C SER A 140 26.54 -1.96 18.82
N ALA A 141 26.42 -2.92 17.91
CA ALA A 141 25.14 -3.47 17.47
C ALA A 141 24.42 -4.29 18.57
N VAL A 142 25.16 -4.90 19.49
CA VAL A 142 24.57 -5.72 20.57
C VAL A 142 23.87 -4.84 21.62
N THR A 143 24.37 -3.63 21.84
CA THR A 143 23.75 -2.65 22.74
C THR A 143 22.58 -1.95 22.07
N ALA A 144 22.69 -1.62 20.78
CA ALA A 144 21.61 -0.98 20.02
C ALA A 144 20.37 -1.89 19.88
N ASP A 145 20.58 -3.19 19.66
CA ASP A 145 19.50 -4.18 19.58
C ASP A 145 18.81 -4.41 20.93
N ALA A 146 19.59 -4.47 22.02
CA ALA A 146 19.05 -4.55 23.38
C ALA A 146 18.26 -3.29 23.79
N ILE A 147 18.71 -2.11 23.37
CA ILE A 147 17.97 -0.85 23.58
C ILE A 147 16.72 -0.82 22.68
N GLY A 148 16.82 -1.29 21.44
CA GLY A 148 15.68 -1.41 20.53
C GLY A 148 14.57 -2.29 21.09
N GLU A 149 14.92 -3.43 21.69
CA GLU A 149 13.96 -4.29 22.38
C GLU A 149 13.36 -3.63 23.62
N ALA A 150 14.16 -2.91 24.41
CA ALA A 150 13.64 -2.13 25.55
C ALA A 150 12.67 -1.02 25.10
N VAL A 151 12.96 -0.35 23.98
CA VAL A 151 12.04 0.62 23.35
C VAL A 151 10.76 -0.09 22.90
N ARG A 152 10.87 -1.26 22.25
CA ARG A 152 9.72 -2.04 21.80
C ARG A 152 8.84 -2.49 22.97
N GLU A 153 9.44 -2.90 24.08
CA GLU A 153 8.73 -3.26 25.31
C GLU A 153 7.94 -2.06 25.85
N ARG A 154 8.54 -0.85 25.90
CA ARG A 154 7.82 0.36 26.32
C ARG A 154 6.67 0.74 25.38
N LEU A 155 6.80 0.44 24.09
CA LEU A 155 5.72 0.70 23.12
C LEU A 155 4.48 -0.20 23.34
N TYR A 156 4.58 -1.30 24.08
CA TYR A 156 3.40 -2.10 24.46
C TYR A 156 2.46 -1.36 25.42
N ASP A 157 2.97 -0.42 26.21
CA ASP A 157 2.16 0.36 27.15
C ASP A 157 1.39 1.49 26.44
N VAL A 158 1.71 1.78 25.17
CA VAL A 158 1.00 2.76 24.35
C VAL A 158 -0.25 2.13 23.76
N ILE A 159 -1.41 2.60 24.23
CA ILE A 159 -2.73 2.07 23.86
C ILE A 159 -3.40 2.96 22.83
N ASP A 160 -3.87 2.37 21.72
CA ASP A 160 -4.67 3.09 20.74
C ASP A 160 -6.00 3.56 21.36
N PRO A 161 -6.30 4.87 21.37
CA PRO A 161 -7.48 5.42 22.02
C PRO A 161 -8.82 5.05 21.34
N ASP A 162 -8.79 4.60 20.08
CA ASP A 162 -9.99 4.23 19.34
C ASP A 162 -10.37 2.74 19.49
N LEU A 163 -9.37 1.87 19.63
CA LEU A 163 -9.52 0.42 19.72
C LEU A 163 -9.25 -0.14 21.12
N GLY A 164 -8.54 0.59 21.99
CA GLY A 164 -8.22 0.17 23.36
C GLY A 164 -7.22 -0.99 23.43
N VAL A 165 -6.46 -1.21 22.36
CA VAL A 165 -5.44 -2.27 22.21
C VAL A 165 -4.08 -1.61 21.96
N ASN A 166 -2.99 -2.26 22.36
CA ASN A 166 -1.66 -1.70 22.20
C ASN A 166 -1.21 -1.60 20.73
N ILE A 167 -0.39 -0.60 20.43
CA ILE A 167 0.06 -0.29 19.06
C ILE A 167 0.99 -1.36 18.46
N VAL A 168 1.66 -2.15 19.30
CA VAL A 168 2.59 -3.20 18.87
C VAL A 168 1.82 -4.42 18.35
N ASP A 169 0.82 -4.87 19.10
CA ASP A 169 -0.05 -6.01 18.75
C ASP A 169 -1.02 -5.67 17.62
N LEU A 170 -1.42 -4.40 17.50
CA LEU A 170 -2.13 -3.92 16.31
C LEU A 170 -1.25 -3.92 15.06
N GLY A 171 0.07 -4.08 15.19
CA GLY A 171 0.99 -4.08 14.04
C GLY A 171 1.24 -2.69 13.44
N PHE A 172 1.00 -1.61 14.20
CA PHE A 172 1.30 -0.25 13.75
C PHE A 172 2.80 0.06 13.79
N VAL A 173 3.55 -0.60 14.67
CA VAL A 173 5.02 -0.48 14.77
C VAL A 173 5.69 -1.50 13.85
N ARG A 174 6.36 -1.03 12.79
CA ARG A 174 7.02 -1.89 11.79
C ARG A 174 8.48 -2.17 12.10
N ALA A 175 9.21 -1.12 12.44
CA ALA A 175 10.62 -1.18 12.75
C ALA A 175 10.93 -0.21 13.88
N VAL A 176 11.88 -0.60 14.72
CA VAL A 176 12.47 0.24 15.76
C VAL A 176 13.96 0.10 15.58
N GLU A 177 14.61 1.20 15.25
CA GLU A 177 16.06 1.28 15.12
C GLU A 177 16.57 2.31 16.12
N VAL A 178 17.71 2.06 16.75
CA VAL A 178 18.28 2.99 17.73
C VAL A 178 19.70 3.33 17.29
N ASP A 179 19.94 4.62 17.05
CA ASP A 179 21.26 5.14 16.72
C ASP A 179 21.67 6.23 17.72
N ALA A 180 22.87 6.11 18.27
CA ALA A 180 23.44 7.06 19.23
C ALA A 180 22.49 7.49 20.38
N GLY A 181 21.57 6.63 20.81
CA GLY A 181 20.59 6.92 21.87
C GLY A 181 19.32 7.63 21.41
N VAL A 182 19.08 7.76 20.10
CA VAL A 182 17.84 8.26 19.49
C VAL A 182 17.10 7.10 18.85
N ALA A 183 15.82 6.89 19.21
CA ALA A 183 14.98 5.86 18.58
C ALA A 183 14.33 6.39 17.31
N CYS A 184 14.54 5.71 16.18
CA CYS A 184 13.80 5.89 14.95
C CYS A 184 12.72 4.80 14.86
N ILE A 185 11.45 5.22 14.98
CA ILE A 185 10.30 4.31 15.00
C ILE A 185 9.56 4.46 13.67
N THR A 186 9.58 3.41 12.86
CA THR A 186 8.77 3.35 11.64
C THR A 186 7.36 2.90 11.99
N MET A 187 6.38 3.79 11.82
CA MET A 187 4.98 3.53 12.13
C MET A 187 4.07 3.68 10.92
N THR A 188 3.02 2.87 10.89
CA THR A 188 1.90 2.98 9.95
C THR A 188 0.59 3.13 10.72
N LEU A 189 -0.33 3.95 10.21
CA LEU A 189 -1.69 4.05 10.74
C LEU A 189 -2.73 3.71 9.70
N THR A 190 -3.95 3.49 10.19
CA THR A 190 -5.14 3.24 9.37
C THR A 190 -5.53 4.44 8.49
N SER A 191 -5.07 5.67 8.81
CA SER A 191 -5.31 6.87 8.02
C SER A 191 -4.23 7.96 8.21
N PRO A 192 -3.78 8.64 7.15
CA PRO A 192 -2.83 9.77 7.23
C PRO A 192 -3.42 11.01 7.89
N ALA A 193 -4.75 11.12 7.99
CA ALA A 193 -5.43 12.29 8.55
C ALA A 193 -6.00 12.01 9.96
N CYS A 194 -5.46 11.03 10.68
CA CYS A 194 -5.96 10.71 12.02
C CYS A 194 -5.63 11.86 13.00
N PRO A 195 -6.64 12.56 13.57
CA PRO A 195 -6.40 13.69 14.49
C PRO A 195 -5.77 13.24 15.82
N LEU A 196 -5.71 11.93 16.07
CA LEU A 196 -5.16 11.31 17.28
C LEU A 196 -3.66 11.01 17.18
N THR A 197 -3.03 11.31 16.04
CA THR A 197 -1.57 11.22 15.85
C THR A 197 -0.81 12.01 16.93
N GLY A 198 -1.30 13.20 17.30
CA GLY A 198 -0.71 14.00 18.39
C GLY A 198 -0.78 13.30 19.74
N VAL A 199 -1.96 12.77 20.10
CA VAL A 199 -2.18 12.07 21.39
C VAL A 199 -1.28 10.84 21.51
N MET A 200 -1.18 10.06 20.44
CA MET A 200 -0.34 8.87 20.43
C MET A 200 1.16 9.21 20.48
N THR A 201 1.57 10.27 19.78
CA THR A 201 2.96 10.77 19.85
C THR A 201 3.29 11.25 21.28
N ASP A 202 2.34 11.87 21.97
CA ASP A 202 2.52 12.33 23.35
C ASP A 202 2.58 11.15 24.35
N GLN A 203 1.80 10.09 24.12
CA GLN A 203 1.90 8.84 24.89
C GLN A 203 3.26 8.16 24.66
N ILE A 204 3.68 8.00 23.39
CA ILE A 204 5.01 7.46 23.04
C ILE A 204 6.11 8.29 23.70
N ARG A 205 6.01 9.62 23.65
CA ARG A 205 6.96 10.51 24.34
C ARG A 205 7.02 10.25 25.83
N THR A 206 5.86 10.05 26.46
CA THR A 206 5.78 9.80 27.90
C THR A 206 6.40 8.46 28.27
N GLU A 207 6.17 7.40 27.47
CA GLU A 207 6.71 6.07 27.75
C GLU A 207 8.21 5.95 27.42
N LEU A 208 8.69 6.64 26.38
CA LEU A 208 10.09 6.59 25.96
C LEU A 208 11.00 7.59 26.65
N LEU A 209 10.49 8.79 26.98
CA LEU A 209 11.25 9.88 27.62
C LEU A 209 10.80 10.18 29.06
N GLY A 210 9.89 9.37 29.60
CA GLY A 210 9.34 9.53 30.95
C GLY A 210 10.39 9.56 32.06
N SER A 211 10.09 10.33 33.10
CA SER A 211 11.00 10.75 34.16
C SER A 211 11.49 9.61 35.07
N GLY A 212 12.60 8.96 34.71
CA GLY A 212 13.33 8.04 35.59
C GLY A 212 14.71 7.63 35.03
N GLU A 213 15.58 7.04 35.87
CA GLU A 213 16.92 6.53 35.50
C GLU A 213 16.90 5.33 34.52
N ALA A 214 15.75 5.04 33.90
CA ALA A 214 15.51 3.88 33.03
C ALA A 214 14.91 4.28 31.67
N ALA A 215 15.06 5.53 31.23
CA ALA A 215 14.72 5.93 29.87
C ALA A 215 15.65 5.18 28.89
N PRO A 216 15.11 4.33 28.00
CA PRO A 216 15.93 3.52 27.10
C PRO A 216 16.62 4.40 26.03
N VAL A 217 16.06 5.58 25.73
CA VAL A 217 16.56 6.52 24.73
C VAL A 217 16.51 7.96 25.24
N SER A 218 17.36 8.81 24.66
CA SER A 218 17.46 10.24 24.96
C SER A 218 16.46 11.08 24.18
N ASP A 219 16.12 10.64 22.97
CA ASP A 219 15.16 11.28 22.07
C ASP A 219 14.56 10.22 21.12
N PHE A 220 13.51 10.58 20.38
CA PHE A 220 12.94 9.71 19.35
C PHE A 220 12.37 10.49 18.17
N HIS A 221 12.37 9.84 17.01
CA HIS A 221 11.71 10.29 15.79
C HIS A 221 10.72 9.23 15.30
N ILE A 222 9.58 9.68 14.78
CA ILE A 222 8.58 8.80 14.17
C ILE A 222 8.60 9.03 12.66
N ASP A 223 8.99 7.99 11.94
CA ASP A 223 8.91 7.93 10.48
C ASP A 223 7.57 7.32 10.07
N TRP A 224 6.72 8.16 9.49
CA TRP A 224 5.41 7.72 9.01
C TRP A 224 5.53 7.10 7.62
N VAL A 225 5.18 5.82 7.53
CA VAL A 225 5.24 5.04 6.29
C VAL A 225 3.86 4.45 6.00
N TRP A 226 3.28 4.81 4.86
CA TRP A 226 1.97 4.30 4.40
C TRP A 226 2.08 3.23 3.31
N VAL A 227 3.30 2.94 2.85
CA VAL A 227 3.57 1.92 1.83
C VAL A 227 4.55 0.89 2.39
N PRO A 228 4.18 -0.40 2.50
CA PRO A 228 2.85 -0.98 2.21
C PRO A 228 1.75 -0.43 3.15
N PRO A 229 0.47 -0.47 2.80
CA PRO A 229 -0.62 -0.09 3.73
C PRO A 229 -0.75 -1.09 4.88
N TRP A 230 -1.33 -0.67 6.00
CA TRP A 230 -1.62 -1.54 7.14
C TRP A 230 -2.83 -2.45 6.88
N LYS A 231 -2.72 -3.72 7.28
CA LYS A 231 -3.76 -4.73 7.09
C LYS A 231 -4.15 -5.36 8.43
N PRO A 232 -5.40 -5.83 8.59
CA PRO A 232 -5.76 -6.67 9.75
C PRO A 232 -4.96 -7.97 9.84
N ALA A 233 -4.35 -8.42 8.74
CA ALA A 233 -3.43 -9.55 8.75
C ALA A 233 -2.15 -9.27 9.55
N ASP A 234 -1.74 -8.00 9.68
CA ASP A 234 -0.56 -7.54 10.40
C ASP A 234 -0.77 -7.56 11.94
N ILE A 235 -2.00 -7.78 12.41
CA ILE A 235 -2.33 -7.89 13.83
C ILE A 235 -1.78 -9.21 14.38
N SER A 236 -1.04 -9.12 15.49
CA SER A 236 -0.50 -10.28 16.23
C SER A 236 -1.62 -11.19 16.75
N ASP A 237 -1.30 -12.45 17.05
CA ASP A 237 -2.29 -13.38 17.61
C ASP A 237 -2.86 -12.90 18.95
N ASP A 238 -2.02 -12.29 19.80
CA ASP A 238 -2.44 -11.69 21.08
C ASP A 238 -3.33 -10.45 20.86
N GLY A 239 -3.01 -9.61 19.88
CA GLY A 239 -3.85 -8.48 19.47
C GLY A 239 -5.22 -8.93 18.96
N ARG A 240 -5.27 -10.04 18.21
CA ARG A 240 -6.54 -10.63 17.75
C ARG A 240 -7.37 -11.11 18.92
N GLU A 241 -6.77 -11.71 19.94
CA GLU A 241 -7.51 -12.17 21.11
C GLU A 241 -8.07 -11.00 21.93
N GLN A 242 -7.30 -9.93 22.12
CA GLN A 242 -7.77 -8.70 22.75
C GLN A 242 -8.92 -8.05 21.96
N LEU A 243 -8.81 -8.02 20.63
CA LEU A 243 -9.87 -7.53 19.76
C LEU A 243 -11.13 -8.42 19.82
N ARG A 244 -11.00 -9.75 19.95
CA ARG A 244 -12.14 -10.65 20.18
C ARG A 244 -12.85 -10.36 21.50
N ALA A 245 -12.08 -10.08 22.57
CA ALA A 245 -12.63 -9.77 23.88
C ALA A 245 -13.52 -8.52 23.87
N ILE A 246 -13.23 -7.54 23.01
CA ILE A 246 -14.05 -6.34 22.81
C ILE A 246 -15.10 -6.49 21.70
N GLY A 247 -15.26 -7.68 21.13
CA GLY A 247 -16.36 -8.02 20.22
C GLY A 247 -16.05 -7.97 18.73
N PHE A 248 -14.77 -7.97 18.32
CA PHE A 248 -14.39 -8.16 16.91
C PHE A 248 -14.42 -9.64 16.52
N THR A 249 -14.98 -9.92 15.34
CA THR A 249 -14.94 -11.26 14.74
C THR A 249 -13.87 -11.30 13.66
N PHE A 250 -12.97 -12.29 13.72
CA PHE A 250 -11.94 -12.56 12.70
C PHE A 250 -12.36 -13.72 11.81
#